data_AF-A0A934HE67-F1
#
_entry.id   AF-A0A934HE67-F1
#
_cell.length_a   1.000
_cell.length_b   1.000
_cell.length_c   1.000
_cell.angle_alpha   90.00
_cell.angle_beta   90.00
_cell.angle_gamma   90.00
#
_symmetry.space_group_name_H-M   'P 1'
#
loop_
_entity.id
_entity.type
_entity.pdbx_description
1 polymer ?
#
loop_
_entity_poly.entity_id
_entity_poly.type
_entity_poly.pdbx_seq_one_letter_code
_entity_poly.pdbx_strand_id
1 'polypeptide(L)'
;MALEDLLQRILRDPSPDDLWQIHPYLLAMPAPAAVPARELAGLFYSYLSCVRSKLSSKQHSALAAWLQVGALGAIALEDMIHLAGQDHLRVITNLFTAGLATSFEALSSFQQVKAWETEFASVHDEAVWKLYEILWQLSVETQPDLPVQQRLALIETLLAAVRDPNSNSLARVALIIRLFQVLLLVRLAPLFQPVPAEEKVR
;
A
#
# COMPACT_ATOMS: atom_id res chain seq x y z
N MET A 1 0.17 22.56 0.09
CA MET A 1 0.29 21.47 -0.90
C MET A 1 -1.09 20.91 -1.12
N ALA A 2 -1.50 20.66 -2.36
CA ALA A 2 -2.82 20.09 -2.61
C ALA A 2 -2.86 18.62 -2.15
N LEU A 3 -4.05 18.10 -1.83
CA LEU A 3 -4.25 16.71 -1.43
C LEU A 3 -3.83 15.75 -2.54
N GLU A 4 -4.08 16.12 -3.81
CA GLU A 4 -3.68 15.36 -4.99
C GLU A 4 -2.15 15.24 -5.09
N ASP A 5 -1.41 16.34 -4.93
CA ASP A 5 0.06 16.32 -4.92
C ASP A 5 0.61 15.40 -3.81
N LEU A 6 -0.02 15.45 -2.64
CA LEU A 6 0.37 14.63 -1.50
C LEU A 6 0.12 13.14 -1.77
N LEU A 7 -1.01 12.80 -2.39
CA LEU A 7 -1.34 11.44 -2.79
C LEU A 7 -0.38 10.91 -3.85
N GLN A 8 -0.06 11.71 -4.87
CA GLN A 8 0.93 11.34 -5.88
C GLN A 8 2.29 11.04 -5.25
N ARG A 9 2.71 11.84 -4.26
CA ARG A 9 3.94 11.59 -3.51
C ARG A 9 3.87 10.29 -2.72
N ILE A 10 2.79 10.04 -1.98
CA ILE A 10 2.61 8.79 -1.22
C ILE A 10 2.64 7.56 -2.14
N LEU A 11 2.07 7.65 -3.36
CA LEU A 11 2.06 6.55 -4.31
C LEU A 11 3.40 6.32 -5.01
N ARG A 12 4.26 7.34 -5.10
CA ARG A 12 5.55 7.27 -5.79
C ARG A 12 6.72 7.00 -4.85
N ASP A 13 6.78 7.72 -3.73
CA ASP A 13 7.86 7.68 -2.75
C ASP A 13 7.29 7.97 -1.35
N PRO A 14 6.69 6.97 -0.69
CA PRO A 14 5.96 7.18 0.55
C PRO A 14 6.91 7.46 1.72
N SER A 15 6.62 8.52 2.46
CA SER A 15 7.30 8.83 3.72
C SER A 15 6.31 8.92 4.89
N PRO A 16 6.77 8.69 6.14
CA PRO A 16 5.95 8.95 7.31
C PRO A 16 5.44 10.40 7.38
N ASP A 17 6.23 11.35 6.88
CA ASP A 17 5.89 12.78 6.94
C ASP A 17 4.76 13.10 5.95
N ASP A 18 4.69 12.40 4.81
CA ASP A 18 3.60 12.53 3.86
C ASP A 18 2.29 11.92 4.40
N LEU A 19 2.37 10.75 5.05
CA LEU A 19 1.21 10.15 5.73
C LEU A 19 0.75 10.97 6.94
N TRP A 20 1.67 11.65 7.62
CA TRP A 20 1.32 12.61 8.67
C TRP A 20 0.52 13.80 8.10
N GLN A 21 0.97 14.32 6.95
CA GLN A 21 0.31 15.45 6.28
C GLN A 21 -1.06 15.10 5.71
N ILE A 22 -1.31 13.84 5.32
CA ILE A 22 -2.62 13.46 4.75
C ILE A 22 -3.68 13.26 5.84
N HIS A 23 -3.25 12.94 7.06
CA HIS A 23 -4.14 12.59 8.16
C HIS A 23 -5.22 13.63 8.47
N PRO A 24 -4.94 14.96 8.54
CA PRO A 24 -5.96 15.97 8.74
C PRO A 24 -7.02 16.00 7.63
N TYR A 25 -6.64 15.74 6.37
CA TYR A 25 -7.59 15.67 5.26
C TYR A 25 -8.53 14.49 5.41
N LEU A 26 -8.00 13.32 5.81
CA LEU A 26 -8.82 12.14 6.08
C LEU A 26 -9.74 12.33 7.29
N LEU A 27 -9.31 13.09 8.31
CA LEU A 27 -10.14 13.43 9.47
C LEU A 27 -11.28 14.40 9.11
N ALA A 28 -11.09 15.25 8.09
CA ALA A 28 -12.12 16.17 7.62
C ALA A 28 -13.20 15.49 6.76
N MET A 29 -12.97 14.25 6.30
CA MET A 29 -13.93 13.48 5.50
C MET A 29 -15.04 12.85 6.37
N PRO A 30 -16.26 12.68 5.83
CA PRO A 30 -17.37 12.09 6.57
C PRO A 30 -17.09 10.65 7.02
N ALA A 31 -17.47 10.35 8.26
CA ALA A 31 -16.93 9.24 9.04
C ALA A 31 -17.17 7.82 8.48
N PRO A 32 -18.36 7.42 7.97
CA PRO A 32 -18.59 6.00 7.69
C PRO A 32 -17.66 5.43 6.61
N ALA A 33 -17.41 6.19 5.54
CA ALA A 33 -16.57 5.75 4.43
C ALA A 33 -15.07 6.06 4.66
N ALA A 34 -14.75 7.06 5.49
CA ALA A 34 -13.37 7.48 5.72
C ALA A 34 -12.65 6.71 6.86
N VAL A 35 -13.38 5.96 7.72
CA VAL A 35 -12.76 5.15 8.79
C VAL A 35 -11.73 4.15 8.24
N PRO A 36 -12.06 3.28 7.26
CA PRO A 36 -11.09 2.29 6.78
C PRO A 36 -9.85 2.91 6.13
N ALA A 37 -10.02 4.04 5.42
CA ALA A 37 -8.90 4.79 4.85
C ALA A 37 -7.98 5.38 5.93
N ARG A 38 -8.56 5.92 7.02
CA ARG A 38 -7.80 6.47 8.16
C ARG A 38 -7.02 5.39 8.90
N GLU A 39 -7.64 4.25 9.18
CA GLU A 39 -7.00 3.12 9.86
C GLU A 39 -5.82 2.59 9.03
N LEU A 40 -6.03 2.41 7.73
CA LEU A 40 -4.99 1.95 6.82
C LEU A 40 -3.83 2.95 6.71
N ALA A 41 -4.12 4.26 6.62
CA ALA A 41 -3.08 5.30 6.64
C ALA A 41 -2.27 5.29 7.96
N GLY A 42 -2.93 5.04 9.09
CA GLY A 42 -2.27 4.90 10.39
C GLY A 42 -1.36 3.67 10.48
N LEU A 43 -1.81 2.51 9.99
CA LEU A 43 -0.99 1.31 9.91
C LEU A 43 0.22 1.51 9.00
N PHE A 44 0.02 2.17 7.85
CA PHE A 44 1.09 2.46 6.92
C PHE A 44 2.13 3.43 7.52
N TYR A 45 1.66 4.47 8.23
CA TYR A 45 2.53 5.41 8.95
C TYR A 45 3.40 4.71 9.99
N SER A 46 2.81 3.82 10.80
CA SER A 46 3.53 3.06 11.82
C SER A 46 4.58 2.14 11.19
N TYR A 47 4.24 1.47 10.10
CA TYR A 47 5.17 0.61 9.37
C TYR A 47 6.36 1.40 8.82
N LEU A 48 6.11 2.49 8.07
CA LEU A 48 7.17 3.33 7.52
C LEU A 48 8.04 3.97 8.61
N SER A 49 7.43 4.37 9.73
CA SER A 49 8.17 4.94 10.87
C SER A 49 9.12 3.92 11.49
N CYS A 50 8.67 2.67 11.64
CA CYS A 50 9.49 1.58 12.15
C CYS A 50 10.63 1.24 11.18
N VAL A 51 10.33 1.10 9.89
CA VAL A 51 11.33 0.88 8.83
C VAL A 51 12.37 2.02 8.82
N ARG A 52 11.91 3.29 8.83
CA ARG A 52 12.78 4.47 8.85
C ARG A 52 13.69 4.51 10.09
N SER A 53 13.14 4.30 11.28
CA SER A 53 13.90 4.33 12.54
C SER A 53 14.98 3.24 12.58
N LYS A 54 14.66 2.04 12.07
CA LYS A 54 15.59 0.91 12.06
C LYS A 54 16.69 1.10 11.00
N LEU A 55 16.36 1.66 9.83
CA LEU A 55 17.34 2.02 8.80
C LEU A 55 18.26 3.18 9.22
N SER A 56 17.70 4.24 9.82
CA SER A 56 18.46 5.45 10.21
C SER A 56 19.45 5.21 11.34
N SER A 57 19.16 4.24 12.24
CA SER A 57 20.02 3.94 13.38
C SER A 57 21.37 3.30 13.01
N LYS A 58 21.52 2.76 11.79
CA LYS A 58 22.70 1.96 11.43
C LYS A 58 23.38 2.35 10.11
N GLN A 59 22.76 3.06 9.15
CA GLN A 59 23.44 3.54 7.92
C GLN A 59 22.77 4.79 7.29
N HIS A 60 23.46 5.95 7.25
CA HIS A 60 22.95 7.18 6.63
C HIS A 60 22.84 7.13 5.08
N SER A 61 23.48 6.16 4.42
CA SER A 61 23.57 6.12 2.95
C SER A 61 22.56 5.17 2.26
N ALA A 62 22.07 4.14 2.96
CA ALA A 62 21.13 3.16 2.40
C ALA A 62 19.69 3.71 2.29
N LEU A 63 19.34 4.67 3.15
CA LEU A 63 18.01 5.27 3.24
C LEU A 63 17.66 6.11 2.00
N ALA A 64 18.63 6.86 1.46
CA ALA A 64 18.46 7.66 0.25
C ALA A 64 18.36 6.81 -1.03
N ALA A 65 19.09 5.70 -1.10
CA ALA A 65 19.01 4.75 -2.20
C ALA A 65 17.69 3.94 -2.19
N TRP A 66 17.10 3.71 -1.03
CA TRP A 66 15.84 2.99 -0.86
C TRP A 66 14.60 3.79 -1.33
N LEU A 67 14.52 5.08 -1.00
CA LEU A 67 13.45 5.98 -1.48
C LEU A 67 13.46 6.13 -3.01
N GLN A 68 14.64 6.02 -3.63
CA GLN A 68 14.78 6.10 -5.10
C GLN A 68 14.40 4.80 -5.84
N VAL A 69 14.42 3.63 -5.18
CA VAL A 69 14.17 2.32 -5.80
C VAL A 69 12.71 1.86 -5.69
N GLY A 70 11.94 2.40 -4.74
CA GLY A 70 10.48 2.15 -4.65
C GLY A 70 9.65 2.78 -5.77
N ALA A 71 10.27 3.57 -6.64
CA ALA A 71 9.60 4.49 -7.56
C ALA A 71 9.21 3.90 -8.94
N LEU A 72 9.29 2.59 -9.17
CA LEU A 72 9.03 2.02 -10.50
C LEU A 72 7.68 1.31 -10.58
N GLY A 73 6.67 2.12 -10.91
CA GLY A 73 5.31 1.70 -11.25
C GLY A 73 4.35 2.89 -11.32
N ALA A 74 4.76 3.99 -11.97
CA ALA A 74 3.92 5.18 -12.14
C ALA A 74 2.87 4.93 -13.22
N ILE A 75 1.71 4.41 -12.82
CA ILE A 75 0.47 4.71 -13.55
C ILE A 75 0.07 6.13 -13.11
N ALA A 76 -0.41 6.99 -14.01
CA ALA A 76 -0.80 8.35 -13.65
C ALA A 76 -2.01 8.31 -12.69
N LEU A 77 -2.03 9.17 -11.66
CA LEU A 77 -3.14 9.26 -10.70
C LEU A 77 -4.48 9.54 -11.40
N GLU A 78 -4.44 10.30 -12.50
CA GLU A 78 -5.60 10.60 -13.36
C GLU A 78 -6.16 9.35 -14.05
N ASP A 79 -5.29 8.48 -14.59
CA ASP A 79 -5.69 7.19 -15.15
C ASP A 79 -6.24 6.24 -14.06
N MET A 80 -5.71 6.31 -12.83
CA MET A 80 -6.18 5.51 -11.69
C MET A 80 -7.58 5.91 -11.22
N ILE A 81 -7.87 7.20 -11.11
CA ILE A 81 -9.19 7.70 -10.69
C ILE A 81 -10.24 7.39 -11.78
N HIS A 82 -9.86 7.53 -13.05
CA HIS A 82 -10.75 7.25 -14.18
C HIS A 82 -11.03 5.74 -14.37
N LEU A 83 -10.07 4.87 -14.05
CA LEU A 83 -10.26 3.40 -14.10
C LEU A 83 -10.91 2.82 -12.83
N ALA A 84 -10.73 3.44 -11.66
CA ALA A 84 -11.36 2.99 -10.41
C ALA A 84 -12.89 3.05 -10.45
N GLY A 85 -13.46 3.80 -11.39
CA GLY A 85 -14.89 3.85 -11.68
C GLY A 85 -15.42 2.72 -12.57
N GLN A 86 -14.58 1.88 -13.19
CA GLN A 86 -15.05 0.95 -14.23
C GLN A 86 -14.67 -0.54 -14.03
N ASP A 87 -13.66 -0.90 -13.23
CA ASP A 87 -13.42 -2.30 -12.83
C ASP A 87 -12.29 -2.42 -11.78
N HIS A 88 -12.66 -2.29 -10.50
CA HIS A 88 -11.72 -2.17 -9.39
C HIS A 88 -10.66 -3.30 -9.32
N LEU A 89 -11.06 -4.53 -9.63
CA LEU A 89 -10.18 -5.71 -9.61
C LEU A 89 -9.17 -5.74 -10.75
N ARG A 90 -9.54 -5.24 -11.93
CA ARG A 90 -8.67 -5.21 -13.11
C ARG A 90 -7.58 -4.14 -12.97
N VAL A 91 -7.91 -3.04 -12.29
CA VAL A 91 -6.94 -2.01 -11.89
C VAL A 91 -5.94 -2.58 -10.90
N ILE A 92 -6.44 -3.26 -9.86
CA ILE A 92 -5.58 -3.88 -8.85
C ILE A 92 -4.62 -4.88 -9.51
N THR A 93 -5.11 -5.81 -10.34
CA THR A 93 -4.23 -6.80 -11.00
C THR A 93 -3.21 -6.17 -11.94
N ASN A 94 -3.60 -5.16 -12.73
CA ASN A 94 -2.67 -4.41 -13.58
C ASN A 94 -1.63 -3.62 -12.76
N LEU A 95 -2.03 -3.06 -11.62
CA LEU A 95 -1.18 -2.27 -10.72
C LEU A 95 -0.15 -3.15 -9.98
N PHE A 96 -0.53 -4.38 -9.66
CA PHE A 96 0.37 -5.43 -9.17
C PHE A 96 1.33 -5.91 -10.27
N THR A 97 0.84 -6.25 -11.46
CA THR A 97 1.70 -6.79 -12.54
C THR A 97 2.66 -5.75 -13.13
N ALA A 98 2.22 -4.51 -13.33
CA ALA A 98 3.06 -3.45 -13.89
C ALA A 98 4.16 -2.96 -12.93
N GLY A 99 3.90 -2.94 -11.62
CA GLY A 99 4.89 -2.49 -10.63
C GLY A 99 5.94 -3.55 -10.24
N LEU A 100 5.61 -4.84 -10.36
CA LEU A 100 6.52 -5.93 -9.99
C LEU A 100 7.63 -6.14 -11.03
N ALA A 101 7.35 -5.95 -12.32
CA ALA A 101 8.32 -6.18 -13.39
C ALA A 101 9.50 -5.20 -13.36
N THR A 102 9.27 -3.95 -12.98
CA THR A 102 10.29 -2.89 -13.00
C THR A 102 11.07 -2.74 -11.70
N SER A 103 10.58 -3.30 -10.60
CA SER A 103 11.24 -3.19 -9.27
C SER A 103 12.31 -4.27 -9.04
N PHE A 104 12.17 -5.44 -9.67
CA PHE A 104 13.02 -6.60 -9.40
C PHE A 104 14.46 -6.45 -9.90
N GLU A 105 14.70 -5.71 -10.99
CA GLU A 105 16.04 -5.50 -11.55
C GLU A 105 16.89 -4.57 -10.67
N ALA A 106 16.30 -3.51 -10.12
CA ALA A 106 16.98 -2.53 -9.27
C ALA A 106 17.34 -3.09 -7.87
N LEU A 107 16.53 -4.01 -7.33
CA LEU A 107 16.75 -4.65 -6.03
C LEU A 107 17.90 -5.67 -6.03
N SER A 108 18.25 -6.21 -7.20
CA SER A 108 19.34 -7.20 -7.36
C SER A 108 20.72 -6.67 -6.98
N SER A 109 20.93 -5.35 -7.04
CA SER A 109 22.21 -4.70 -6.76
C SER A 109 22.52 -4.54 -5.26
N PHE A 110 21.57 -4.86 -4.37
CA PHE A 110 21.70 -4.62 -2.93
C PHE A 110 21.96 -5.90 -2.10
N GLN A 111 22.65 -6.89 -2.67
CA GLN A 111 22.97 -8.18 -2.00
C GLN A 111 23.85 -8.09 -0.73
N GLN A 112 24.20 -6.91 -0.21
CA GLN A 112 25.29 -6.73 0.76
C GLN A 112 24.90 -6.36 2.20
N VAL A 113 23.70 -6.68 2.70
CA VAL A 113 23.39 -6.33 4.11
C VAL A 113 22.78 -7.48 4.91
N LYS A 114 23.29 -8.72 4.83
CA LYS A 114 22.83 -9.90 5.63
C LYS A 114 22.70 -9.74 7.17
N ALA A 115 23.00 -8.59 7.78
CA ALA A 115 22.96 -8.35 9.23
C ALA A 115 21.64 -7.75 9.77
N TRP A 116 20.68 -7.46 8.91
CA TRP A 116 19.36 -6.85 9.18
C TRP A 116 18.18 -7.81 9.38
N GLU A 117 18.29 -9.09 8.98
CA GLU A 117 17.14 -9.96 8.67
C GLU A 117 16.32 -10.34 9.90
N THR A 118 16.98 -10.52 11.05
CA THR A 118 16.33 -11.05 12.26
C THR A 118 15.59 -9.98 13.08
N GLU A 119 16.02 -8.71 13.04
CA GLU A 119 15.36 -7.59 13.75
C GLU A 119 14.14 -7.05 13.01
N PHE A 120 14.01 -7.32 11.70
CA PHE A 120 12.93 -6.83 10.83
C PHE A 120 11.77 -7.82 10.67
N ALA A 121 11.99 -9.11 10.95
CA ALA A 121 10.99 -10.16 10.74
C ALA A 121 9.67 -9.87 11.46
N SER A 122 9.72 -9.47 12.74
CA SER A 122 8.50 -9.20 13.53
C SER A 122 7.69 -8.02 13.01
N VAL A 123 8.34 -6.96 12.52
CA VAL A 123 7.68 -5.78 11.93
C VAL A 123 6.99 -6.16 10.61
N HIS A 124 7.63 -7.00 9.81
CA HIS A 124 7.02 -7.51 8.58
C HIS A 124 5.88 -8.47 8.86
N ASP A 125 6.02 -9.36 9.84
CA ASP A 125 4.99 -10.32 10.20
C ASP A 125 3.74 -9.62 10.75
N GLU A 126 3.92 -8.58 11.59
CA GLU A 126 2.81 -7.73 12.05
C GLU A 126 2.13 -7.00 10.88
N ALA A 127 2.91 -6.40 9.98
CA ALA A 127 2.35 -5.71 8.81
C ALA A 127 1.58 -6.68 7.90
N VAL A 128 2.12 -7.87 7.64
CA VAL A 128 1.47 -8.90 6.82
C VAL A 128 0.18 -9.38 7.48
N TRP A 129 0.18 -9.58 8.81
CA TRP A 129 -1.01 -9.94 9.55
C TRP A 129 -2.13 -8.90 9.37
N LYS A 130 -1.79 -7.61 9.48
CA LYS A 130 -2.75 -6.52 9.27
C LYS A 130 -3.21 -6.38 7.83
N LEU A 131 -2.30 -6.56 6.87
CA LEU A 131 -2.65 -6.58 5.45
C LEU A 131 -3.62 -7.72 5.12
N TYR A 132 -3.46 -8.89 5.75
CA TYR A 132 -4.38 -10.01 5.61
C TYR A 132 -5.80 -9.62 6.06
N GLU A 133 -5.94 -9.04 7.26
CA GLU A 133 -7.23 -8.60 7.81
C GLU A 133 -7.92 -7.60 6.87
N ILE A 134 -7.17 -6.64 6.35
CA ILE A 134 -7.70 -5.58 5.46
C ILE A 134 -8.11 -6.16 4.10
N LEU A 135 -7.30 -7.06 3.52
CA LEU A 135 -7.63 -7.75 2.28
C LEU A 135 -8.89 -8.61 2.44
N TRP A 136 -9.03 -9.29 3.58
CA TRP A 136 -10.22 -10.06 3.90
C TRP A 136 -11.46 -9.17 3.97
N GLN A 137 -11.42 -8.09 4.76
CA GLN A 137 -12.53 -7.14 4.87
C GLN A 137 -12.90 -6.56 3.50
N LEU A 138 -11.93 -6.10 2.73
CA LEU A 138 -12.15 -5.57 1.39
C LEU A 138 -12.82 -6.60 0.47
N SER A 139 -12.41 -7.87 0.56
CA SER A 139 -13.03 -8.94 -0.24
C SER A 139 -14.47 -9.26 0.18
N VAL A 140 -14.82 -9.10 1.47
CA VAL A 140 -16.21 -9.24 1.95
C VAL A 140 -17.06 -8.08 1.42
N GLU A 141 -16.52 -6.86 1.45
CA GLU A 141 -17.21 -5.66 0.97
C GLU A 141 -17.43 -5.67 -0.55
N THR A 142 -16.44 -6.12 -1.32
CA THR A 142 -16.47 -6.05 -2.80
C THR A 142 -17.01 -7.33 -3.45
N GLN A 143 -16.87 -8.48 -2.81
CA GLN A 143 -17.29 -9.79 -3.32
C GLN A 143 -17.91 -10.63 -2.19
N PRO A 144 -19.11 -10.26 -1.71
CA PRO A 144 -19.76 -10.94 -0.59
C PRO A 144 -20.04 -12.42 -0.88
N ASP A 145 -20.40 -12.74 -2.13
CA ASP A 145 -20.75 -14.09 -2.58
C ASP A 145 -19.52 -14.98 -2.85
N LEU A 146 -18.30 -14.45 -2.74
CA LEU A 146 -17.08 -15.22 -2.96
C LEU A 146 -16.95 -16.32 -1.89
N PRO A 147 -16.83 -17.60 -2.27
CA PRO A 147 -16.64 -18.68 -1.31
C PRO A 147 -15.38 -18.47 -0.47
N VAL A 148 -15.47 -18.80 0.82
CA VAL A 148 -14.38 -18.67 1.80
C VAL A 148 -13.06 -19.28 1.30
N GLN A 149 -13.11 -20.46 0.67
CA GLN A 149 -11.91 -21.13 0.14
C GLN A 149 -11.27 -20.38 -1.02
N GLN A 150 -12.07 -19.77 -1.90
CA GLN A 150 -11.55 -18.97 -3.02
C GLN A 150 -10.97 -17.65 -2.51
N ARG A 151 -11.62 -17.00 -1.54
CA ARG A 151 -11.11 -15.81 -0.86
C ARG A 151 -9.76 -16.07 -0.20
N LEU A 152 -9.65 -17.17 0.55
CA LEU A 152 -8.40 -17.63 1.16
C LEU A 152 -7.30 -17.79 0.10
N ALA A 153 -7.58 -18.52 -0.98
CA ALA A 153 -6.60 -18.78 -2.03
C ALA A 153 -6.08 -17.49 -2.69
N LEU A 154 -6.95 -16.52 -2.95
CA LEU A 154 -6.56 -15.22 -3.52
C LEU A 154 -5.67 -14.43 -2.57
N ILE A 155 -6.04 -14.33 -1.29
CA ILE A 155 -5.27 -13.57 -0.29
C ILE A 155 -3.91 -14.23 -0.04
N GLU A 156 -3.87 -15.56 0.09
CA GLU A 156 -2.61 -16.29 0.24
C GLU A 156 -1.72 -16.13 -0.99
N THR A 157 -2.29 -16.13 -2.21
CA THR A 157 -1.52 -15.88 -3.44
C THR A 157 -0.91 -14.49 -3.45
N LEU A 158 -1.66 -13.46 -3.04
CA LEU A 158 -1.16 -12.09 -2.95
C LEU A 158 -0.05 -11.94 -1.89
N LEU A 159 -0.18 -12.64 -0.77
CA LEU A 159 0.78 -12.54 0.34
C LEU A 159 1.95 -13.53 0.23
N ALA A 160 1.90 -14.50 -0.69
CA ALA A 160 2.92 -15.54 -0.83
C ALA A 160 4.33 -14.96 -0.98
N ALA A 161 4.50 -13.97 -1.86
CA ALA A 161 5.80 -13.32 -2.10
C ALA A 161 6.33 -12.57 -0.86
N VAL A 162 5.42 -12.10 0.00
CA VAL A 162 5.79 -11.38 1.23
C VAL A 162 6.02 -12.33 2.40
N ARG A 163 5.45 -13.53 2.37
CA ARG A 163 5.59 -14.56 3.41
C ARG A 163 6.71 -15.56 3.14
N ASP A 164 7.31 -15.54 1.94
CA ASP A 164 8.43 -16.42 1.61
C ASP A 164 9.63 -16.12 2.54
N PRO A 165 10.04 -17.08 3.40
CA PRO A 165 11.16 -16.89 4.32
C PRO A 165 12.50 -16.73 3.60
N ASN A 166 12.57 -17.10 2.31
CA ASN A 166 13.77 -16.95 1.49
C ASN A 166 13.80 -15.62 0.71
N SER A 167 12.75 -14.79 0.83
CA SER A 167 12.70 -13.49 0.17
C SER A 167 13.75 -12.55 0.74
N ASN A 168 14.40 -11.78 -0.14
CA ASN A 168 15.29 -10.69 0.27
C ASN A 168 14.49 -9.68 1.11
N SER A 169 14.98 -9.29 2.29
CA SER A 169 14.25 -8.38 3.19
C SER A 169 13.93 -7.02 2.56
N LEU A 170 14.74 -6.51 1.63
CA LEU A 170 14.47 -5.24 0.93
C LEU A 170 13.31 -5.43 -0.06
N ALA A 171 13.30 -6.57 -0.76
CA ALA A 171 12.20 -6.92 -1.65
C ALA A 171 10.90 -7.09 -0.85
N ARG A 172 10.96 -7.77 0.30
CA ARG A 172 9.83 -7.92 1.22
C ARG A 172 9.30 -6.57 1.70
N VAL A 173 10.19 -5.66 2.10
CA VAL A 173 9.83 -4.28 2.48
C VAL A 173 9.10 -3.56 1.34
N ALA A 174 9.66 -3.59 0.13
CA ALA A 174 9.08 -2.92 -1.03
C ALA A 174 7.69 -3.47 -1.38
N LEU A 175 7.51 -4.79 -1.32
CA LEU A 175 6.21 -5.44 -1.53
C LEU A 175 5.18 -5.01 -0.48
N ILE A 176 5.55 -4.95 0.79
CA ILE A 176 4.65 -4.50 1.87
C ILE A 176 4.22 -3.04 1.65
N ILE A 177 5.16 -2.16 1.33
CA ILE A 177 4.86 -0.75 1.01
C ILE A 177 3.90 -0.67 -0.16
N ARG A 178 4.16 -1.47 -1.20
CA ARG A 178 3.32 -1.50 -2.38
C ARG A 178 1.90 -1.95 -2.05
N LEU A 179 1.74 -2.98 -1.21
CA LEU A 179 0.43 -3.42 -0.73
C LEU A 179 -0.31 -2.30 0.02
N PHE A 180 0.37 -1.59 0.91
CA PHE A 180 -0.22 -0.44 1.60
C PHE A 180 -0.67 0.67 0.63
N GLN A 181 0.16 1.05 -0.34
CA GLN A 181 -0.18 2.07 -1.34
C GLN A 181 -1.41 1.68 -2.17
N VAL A 182 -1.46 0.43 -2.66
CA VAL A 182 -2.58 -0.08 -3.47
C VAL A 182 -3.86 -0.06 -2.64
N LEU A 183 -3.82 -0.60 -1.42
CA LEU A 183 -5.00 -0.62 -0.54
C LEU A 183 -5.44 0.78 -0.14
N LEU A 184 -4.49 1.71 0.07
CA LEU A 184 -4.81 3.09 0.43
C LEU A 184 -5.54 3.77 -0.72
N LEU A 185 -5.06 3.59 -1.95
CA LEU A 185 -5.73 4.08 -3.15
C LEU A 185 -7.15 3.50 -3.28
N VAL A 186 -7.31 2.19 -3.09
CA VAL A 186 -8.60 1.50 -3.11
C VAL A 186 -9.58 2.12 -2.12
N ARG A 187 -9.14 2.37 -0.88
CA ARG A 187 -9.97 2.97 0.17
C ARG A 187 -10.27 4.45 -0.07
N LEU A 188 -9.41 5.15 -0.77
CA LEU A 188 -9.56 6.58 -1.07
C LEU A 188 -10.38 6.88 -2.31
N ALA A 189 -10.31 6.03 -3.34
CA ALA A 189 -11.02 6.20 -4.60
C ALA A 189 -12.51 6.56 -4.42
N PRO A 190 -13.32 5.86 -3.60
CA PRO A 190 -14.73 6.21 -3.42
C PRO A 190 -14.96 7.55 -2.69
N LEU A 191 -13.97 8.07 -1.95
CA LEU A 191 -14.07 9.35 -1.23
C LEU A 191 -13.91 10.56 -2.16
N PHE A 192 -13.32 10.36 -3.34
CA PHE A 192 -13.10 11.39 -4.35
C PHE A 192 -14.10 11.32 -5.51
N GLN A 193 -14.96 10.30 -5.55
CA GLN A 193 -16.04 10.25 -6.53
C GLN A 193 -17.12 11.26 -6.14
N PRO A 194 -17.61 12.10 -7.08
CA PRO A 194 -18.78 12.92 -6.82
C PRO A 194 -19.95 11.99 -6.50
N VAL A 195 -20.62 12.20 -5.36
CA VAL A 195 -21.85 11.51 -5.01
C VAL A 195 -22.82 11.71 -6.19
N PRO A 196 -23.30 10.64 -6.87
CA PRO A 196 -24.29 10.79 -7.93
C PRO A 196 -25.49 11.53 -7.34
N ALA A 197 -25.95 12.56 -8.04
CA ALA A 197 -26.98 13.51 -7.61
C ALA A 197 -28.40 12.90 -7.49
N GLU A 198 -28.51 11.62 -7.13
CA GLU A 198 -29.75 10.86 -7.07
C GLU A 198 -30.11 10.48 -5.63
N GLU A 199 -30.21 11.46 -4.74
CA GLU A 199 -31.08 11.35 -3.56
C GLU A 199 -31.52 12.72 -3.05
N LYS A 200 -32.01 13.57 -3.97
CA LYS A 200 -32.87 14.71 -3.65
C LYS A 200 -34.27 14.51 -4.24
N VAL A 201 -34.83 13.32 -4.10
CA VAL A 201 -36.28 13.13 -4.24
C VAL A 201 -36.71 12.01 -3.29
N ARG A 202 -37.13 12.40 -2.08
CA ARG A 202 -38.38 11.99 -1.46
C ARG A 202 -38.67 12.80 -0.20
#